data_AF-A0AAV7B793-F1
#
_entry.id   AF-A0AAV7B793-F1
#
_cell.length_a   1.000
_cell.length_b   1.000
_cell.length_c   1.000
_cell.angle_alpha   90.00
_cell.angle_beta   90.00
_cell.angle_gamma   90.00
#
_symmetry.space_group_name_H-M   'P 1'
#
loop_
_entity.id
_entity.type
_entity.pdbx_description
1 polymer ?
#
loop_
_entity_poly.entity_id
_entity_poly.type
_entity_poly.pdbx_seq_one_letter_code
_entity_poly.pdbx_strand_id
1 'polypeptide(L)'
;MWLQQRLKGLPGLLSSSWARRILAVLGFLLIIYWYLSTGSLFRSLWYSGQPRSGPAACLLTQTKQWKTLSDKGDIMMISFPGEESKLQGPAMVGNGFLLVDVNKNNLWVSSATVPFRMTDYSPVTYVKNSGTGAEVHATAIFYREGLMRTVRCLQMESTDPHHDCVSIREDYFAHRSRPHLYIQRIHVSNPSDKVVAFDISSQKPPPGAKFSTSVEKVQDRQFLLSSGRVALEDGKSILVVIATKKLVNRLQVSPKSEFDETVLSVIYTSDPIDSGKLDESFSKLRESAKKEMLEVMRMRPDDLYNEHQQIWSDLFVSGIEMRKIKDAHTPSSDTINITLYYILSCSPAPLVDPLISNEERDKMELSLNYADHCFSGHATMHAENLWPSKLSGITQLLQLWDVWKLTLQKRGCKSLVLTGAHGLMQGMMLSFGGLQFTENHLQFLSDPHVLHNSYSLRGIHYNKDLINLAVLLDQEEKPYLHVSVKFQDKLVKLYA
;
A
#
# COMPACT_ATOMS: atom_id res chain seq x y z
N MET A 1 50.36 -33.83 7.47
CA MET A 1 51.77 -34.01 7.90
C MET A 1 52.36 -32.82 8.67
N TRP A 2 51.85 -31.59 8.52
CA TRP A 2 52.35 -30.41 9.25
C TRP A 2 52.06 -30.42 10.77
N LEU A 3 50.94 -31.00 11.22
CA LEU A 3 50.59 -31.09 12.65
C LEU A 3 51.44 -32.09 13.46
N GLN A 4 51.97 -33.14 12.82
CA GLN A 4 52.70 -34.19 13.54
C GLN A 4 54.11 -33.75 13.98
N GLN A 5 54.67 -32.70 13.39
CA GLN A 5 55.99 -32.18 13.78
C GLN A 5 55.92 -31.19 14.94
N ARG A 6 54.81 -30.46 15.16
CA ARG A 6 54.68 -29.53 16.29
C ARG A 6 54.32 -30.18 17.63
N LEU A 7 53.78 -31.39 17.62
CA LEU A 7 53.40 -32.11 18.85
C LEU A 7 54.54 -32.92 19.50
N LYS A 8 55.72 -33.01 18.87
CA LYS A 8 56.90 -33.70 19.43
C LYS A 8 57.71 -32.87 20.44
N GLY A 9 57.33 -31.61 20.67
CA GLY A 9 58.08 -30.67 21.53
C GLY A 9 57.59 -30.51 22.98
N LEU A 10 56.59 -31.26 23.43
CA LEU A 10 56.08 -31.18 24.81
C LEU A 10 56.25 -32.51 25.56
N PRO A 11 57.46 -32.87 26.01
CA PRO A 11 57.64 -34.01 26.88
C PRO A 11 57.21 -33.61 28.30
N GLY A 12 56.04 -34.07 28.74
CA GLY A 12 55.66 -33.98 30.16
C GLY A 12 54.18 -33.84 30.48
N LEU A 13 53.35 -33.37 29.53
CA LEU A 13 51.91 -33.13 29.81
C LEU A 13 51.04 -34.39 29.82
N LEU A 14 51.58 -35.56 29.42
CA LEU A 14 50.82 -36.82 29.35
C LEU A 14 51.36 -37.95 30.26
N SER A 15 52.45 -37.74 31.02
CA SER A 15 53.00 -38.82 31.89
C SER A 15 52.30 -38.94 33.24
N SER A 16 51.65 -37.86 33.71
CA SER A 16 50.89 -37.87 34.97
C SER A 16 49.45 -38.36 34.75
N SER A 17 49.02 -39.35 35.55
CA SER A 17 47.62 -39.83 35.56
C SER A 17 46.62 -38.71 35.91
N TRP A 18 47.07 -37.69 36.64
CA TRP A 18 46.28 -36.52 37.01
C TRP A 18 46.00 -35.62 35.81
N ALA A 19 47.01 -35.38 34.95
CA ALA A 19 46.84 -34.58 33.73
C ALA A 19 45.85 -35.24 32.75
N ARG A 20 45.87 -36.59 32.67
CA ARG A 20 44.91 -37.36 31.86
C ARG A 20 43.48 -37.27 32.40
N ARG A 21 43.29 -37.29 33.73
CA ARG A 21 41.97 -37.09 34.35
C ARG A 21 41.43 -35.68 34.13
N ILE A 22 42.29 -34.67 34.23
CA ILE A 22 41.88 -33.27 33.98
C ILE A 22 41.51 -33.04 32.53
N LEU A 23 42.29 -33.58 31.58
CA LEU A 23 41.95 -33.51 30.16
C LEU A 23 40.64 -34.23 29.83
N ALA A 24 40.37 -35.38 30.47
CA ALA A 24 39.10 -36.07 30.32
C ALA A 24 37.92 -35.25 30.88
N VAL A 25 38.10 -34.62 32.05
CA VAL A 25 37.07 -33.74 32.64
C VAL A 25 36.86 -32.48 31.79
N LEU A 26 37.93 -31.85 31.29
CA LEU A 26 37.82 -30.69 30.39
C LEU A 26 37.17 -31.06 29.06
N GLY A 27 37.51 -32.23 28.50
CA GLY A 27 36.86 -32.76 27.30
C GLY A 27 35.37 -33.02 27.53
N PHE A 28 35.02 -33.60 28.68
CA PHE A 28 33.63 -33.84 29.07
C PHE A 28 32.85 -32.53 29.27
N LEU A 29 33.48 -31.52 29.91
CA LEU A 29 32.90 -30.18 30.07
C LEU A 29 32.76 -29.46 28.73
N LEU A 30 33.68 -29.64 27.78
CA LEU A 30 33.56 -29.09 26.43
C LEU A 30 32.44 -29.77 25.63
N ILE A 31 32.23 -31.08 25.82
CA ILE A 31 31.10 -31.80 25.21
C ILE A 31 29.78 -31.33 25.83
N ILE A 32 29.71 -31.14 27.15
CA ILE A 32 28.55 -30.55 27.83
C ILE A 32 28.30 -29.13 27.33
N TYR A 33 29.34 -28.29 27.27
CA TYR A 33 29.24 -26.92 26.75
C TYR A 33 28.76 -26.93 25.30
N TRP A 34 29.28 -27.82 24.46
CA TRP A 34 28.84 -27.95 23.07
C TRP A 34 27.38 -28.42 22.98
N TYR A 35 26.96 -29.39 23.79
CA TYR A 35 25.55 -29.84 23.85
C TYR A 35 24.61 -28.76 24.41
N LEU A 36 25.03 -27.99 25.41
CA LEU A 36 24.27 -26.84 25.93
C LEU A 36 24.25 -25.66 24.92
N SER A 37 25.31 -25.49 24.14
CA SER A 37 25.47 -24.45 23.13
C SER A 37 24.74 -24.77 21.81
N THR A 38 24.57 -26.05 21.46
CA THR A 38 24.05 -26.47 20.15
C THR A 38 22.77 -27.32 20.20
N GLY A 39 22.31 -27.72 21.39
CA GLY A 39 21.16 -28.62 21.55
C GLY A 39 20.01 -28.03 22.34
N SER A 40 18.95 -27.62 21.62
CA SER A 40 17.50 -27.68 21.96
C SER A 40 16.97 -27.05 23.27
N LEU A 41 17.63 -27.15 24.42
CA LEU A 41 17.14 -26.68 25.71
C LEU A 41 17.19 -25.14 25.86
N PHE A 42 18.19 -24.48 25.27
CA PHE A 42 18.21 -23.01 25.19
C PHE A 42 17.33 -22.44 24.06
N ARG A 43 17.01 -23.23 23.03
CA ARG A 43 16.01 -22.83 22.01
C ARG A 43 14.59 -22.80 22.59
N SER A 44 14.30 -23.61 23.61
CA SER A 44 13.00 -23.56 24.31
C SER A 44 12.85 -22.34 25.22
N LEU A 45 13.94 -21.77 25.74
CA LEU A 45 13.89 -20.54 26.56
C LEU A 45 13.94 -19.25 25.71
N TRP A 46 14.39 -19.35 24.45
CA TRP A 46 14.47 -18.24 23.49
C TRP A 46 13.41 -18.33 22.37
N TYR A 47 12.37 -19.16 22.53
CA TYR A 47 11.09 -18.92 21.88
C TYR A 47 10.34 -17.80 22.64
N SER A 48 10.91 -16.60 22.61
CA SER A 48 10.19 -15.35 22.85
C SER A 48 9.39 -15.02 21.57
N GLY A 49 8.08 -14.92 21.56
CA GLY A 49 7.08 -15.20 22.56
C GLY A 49 5.76 -15.45 21.83
N GLN A 50 5.05 -16.51 22.19
CA GLN A 50 3.61 -16.48 22.00
C GLN A 50 3.08 -15.29 22.80
N PRO A 51 2.22 -14.43 22.24
CA PRO A 51 1.70 -13.29 22.97
C PRO A 51 0.91 -13.79 24.17
N ARG A 52 1.51 -13.67 25.35
CA ARG A 52 0.88 -14.00 26.64
C ARG A 52 -0.10 -12.92 27.11
N SER A 53 -0.29 -11.84 26.35
CA SER A 53 -1.24 -10.77 26.67
C SER A 53 -2.51 -10.89 25.82
N GLY A 54 -3.67 -10.74 26.47
CA GLY A 54 -4.99 -10.79 25.82
C GLY A 54 -5.12 -9.94 24.54
N PRO A 55 -4.59 -8.70 24.47
CA PRO A 55 -4.71 -7.87 23.27
C PRO A 55 -3.97 -8.43 22.07
N ALA A 56 -2.83 -9.09 22.30
CA ALA A 56 -2.06 -9.63 21.20
C ALA A 56 -2.65 -10.95 20.68
N ALA A 57 -3.36 -11.72 21.50
CA ALA A 57 -4.19 -12.83 21.04
C ALA A 57 -5.40 -12.34 20.20
N CYS A 58 -6.06 -11.25 20.61
CA CYS A 58 -7.09 -10.57 19.81
C CYS A 58 -6.54 -10.13 18.46
N LEU A 59 -5.39 -9.47 18.46
CA LEU A 59 -4.79 -8.95 17.24
C LEU A 59 -4.48 -10.10 16.27
N LEU A 60 -3.89 -11.20 16.77
CA LEU A 60 -3.64 -12.39 15.96
C LEU A 60 -4.92 -12.98 15.37
N THR A 61 -6.04 -12.92 16.10
CA THR A 61 -7.33 -13.41 15.59
C THR A 61 -7.84 -12.52 14.46
N GLN A 62 -7.80 -11.19 14.65
CA GLN A 62 -8.24 -10.20 13.65
C GLN A 62 -7.34 -10.18 12.40
N THR A 63 -6.06 -10.54 12.56
CA THR A 63 -5.05 -10.51 11.49
C THR A 63 -4.62 -11.90 11.03
N LYS A 64 -5.39 -12.94 11.36
CA LYS A 64 -5.04 -14.36 11.12
C LYS A 64 -4.59 -14.65 9.69
N GLN A 65 -5.20 -13.99 8.71
CA GLN A 65 -4.92 -14.21 7.28
C GLN A 65 -3.80 -13.31 6.73
N TRP A 66 -3.38 -12.26 7.47
CA TRP A 66 -2.46 -11.25 6.96
C TRP A 66 -1.11 -11.83 6.57
N LYS A 67 -0.58 -12.76 7.38
CA LYS A 67 0.68 -13.44 7.06
C LYS A 67 0.59 -14.18 5.73
N THR A 68 -0.46 -14.98 5.52
CA THR A 68 -0.68 -15.71 4.26
C THR A 68 -0.87 -14.77 3.08
N LEU A 69 -1.57 -13.64 3.25
CA LEU A 69 -1.73 -12.64 2.20
C LEU A 69 -0.41 -11.92 1.90
N SER A 70 0.40 -11.64 2.91
CA SER A 70 1.71 -11.02 2.75
C SER A 70 2.69 -11.97 2.04
N ASP A 71 2.68 -13.25 2.38
CA ASP A 71 3.49 -14.27 1.72
C ASP A 71 3.09 -14.45 0.23
N LYS A 72 1.82 -14.18 -0.12
CA LYS A 72 1.34 -14.14 -1.50
C LYS A 72 1.62 -12.80 -2.22
N GLY A 73 2.12 -11.81 -1.49
CA GLY A 73 2.35 -10.46 -2.01
C GLY A 73 1.06 -9.65 -2.23
N ASP A 74 -0.08 -10.04 -1.67
CA ASP A 74 -1.36 -9.34 -1.80
C ASP A 74 -1.47 -8.15 -0.82
N ILE A 75 -0.71 -8.19 0.27
CA ILE A 75 -0.62 -7.11 1.26
C ILE A 75 0.83 -6.84 1.65
N MET A 76 1.07 -5.63 2.17
CA MET A 76 2.32 -5.25 2.81
C MET A 76 2.08 -4.89 4.26
N MET A 77 2.69 -5.65 5.17
CA MET A 77 2.66 -5.32 6.59
C MET A 77 3.61 -4.16 6.88
N ILE A 78 3.06 -3.07 7.40
CA ILE A 78 3.79 -1.85 7.80
C ILE A 78 4.26 -2.00 9.23
N SER A 79 3.35 -2.35 10.13
CA SER A 79 3.66 -2.59 11.53
C SER A 79 2.95 -3.85 11.99
N PHE A 80 3.69 -4.72 12.69
CA PHE A 80 3.15 -5.90 13.32
C PHE A 80 3.96 -6.20 14.60
N PRO A 81 3.32 -6.49 15.76
CA PRO A 81 4.07 -6.68 16.99
C PRO A 81 5.08 -7.83 16.89
N GLY A 82 6.34 -7.54 17.22
CA GLY A 82 7.43 -8.53 17.19
C GLY A 82 8.07 -8.76 15.83
N GLU A 83 7.62 -8.08 14.77
CA GLU A 83 8.27 -8.09 13.45
C GLU A 83 8.81 -6.70 13.12
N GLU A 84 9.99 -6.64 12.50
CA GLU A 84 10.52 -5.39 11.98
C GLU A 84 9.68 -4.92 10.79
N SER A 85 9.46 -3.60 10.70
CA SER A 85 8.75 -3.01 9.55
C SER A 85 9.49 -3.34 8.27
N LYS A 86 8.86 -4.16 7.42
CA LYS A 86 9.35 -4.39 6.05
C LYS A 86 9.22 -3.13 5.20
N LEU A 87 8.23 -2.27 5.49
CA LEU A 87 8.00 -1.06 4.71
C LEU A 87 9.01 0.01 5.13
N GLN A 88 9.80 0.44 4.16
CA GLN A 88 10.67 1.60 4.28
C GLN A 88 10.14 2.67 3.32
N GLY A 89 8.91 3.15 3.58
CA GLY A 89 8.09 3.95 2.68
C GLY A 89 6.94 4.67 3.41
N PRO A 90 6.29 5.65 2.76
CA PRO A 90 5.14 6.35 3.36
C PRO A 90 3.90 5.45 3.43
N ALA A 91 3.26 5.39 4.60
CA ALA A 91 1.96 4.71 4.75
C ALA A 91 0.83 5.63 4.26
N MET A 92 0.44 5.46 2.99
CA MET A 92 -0.45 6.39 2.32
C MET A 92 -1.49 5.70 1.45
N VAL A 93 -2.53 6.45 1.10
CA VAL A 93 -3.59 6.09 0.16
C VAL A 93 -3.81 7.24 -0.83
N GLY A 94 -4.22 6.92 -2.07
CA GLY A 94 -4.32 7.94 -3.12
C GLY A 94 -5.12 7.52 -4.35
N ASN A 95 -5.62 8.51 -5.08
CA ASN A 95 -6.40 8.31 -6.31
C ASN A 95 -5.92 9.14 -7.52
N GLY A 96 -4.75 9.78 -7.42
CA GLY A 96 -4.22 10.68 -8.44
C GLY A 96 -4.66 12.13 -8.37
N PHE A 97 -5.61 12.47 -7.49
CA PHE A 97 -6.04 13.85 -7.22
C PHE A 97 -5.73 14.27 -5.79
N LEU A 98 -5.80 13.32 -4.85
CA LEU A 98 -5.44 13.49 -3.46
C LEU A 98 -4.58 12.32 -2.97
N LEU A 99 -3.68 12.61 -2.03
CA LEU A 99 -2.94 11.60 -1.25
C LEU A 99 -3.13 11.90 0.24
N VAL A 100 -3.32 10.86 1.04
CA VAL A 100 -3.36 10.96 2.49
C VAL A 100 -2.23 10.12 3.06
N ASP A 101 -1.27 10.77 3.72
CA ASP A 101 -0.29 10.09 4.58
C ASP A 101 -0.99 9.80 5.92
N VAL A 102 -1.39 8.55 6.12
CA VAL A 102 -2.21 8.13 7.26
C VAL A 102 -1.41 8.21 8.57
N ASN A 103 -0.11 7.92 8.51
CA ASN A 103 0.75 7.96 9.70
C ASN A 103 1.04 9.39 10.14
N LYS A 104 1.28 10.31 9.19
CA LYS A 104 1.57 11.72 9.50
C LYS A 104 0.33 12.61 9.55
N ASN A 105 -0.83 12.09 9.15
CA ASN A 105 -2.10 12.81 9.03
C ASN A 105 -2.01 14.06 8.15
N ASN A 106 -1.34 13.92 7.01
CA ASN A 106 -1.14 15.01 6.06
C ASN A 106 -1.94 14.75 4.79
N LEU A 107 -2.71 15.76 4.37
CA LEU A 107 -3.39 15.77 3.08
C LEU A 107 -2.50 16.46 2.02
N TRP A 108 -2.34 15.79 0.89
CA TRP A 108 -1.75 16.36 -0.33
C TRP A 108 -2.79 16.40 -1.43
N VAL A 109 -2.79 17.48 -2.21
CA VAL A 109 -3.75 17.70 -3.28
C VAL A 109 -3.03 18.17 -4.54
N SER A 110 -3.55 17.83 -5.70
CA SER A 110 -3.09 18.32 -7.01
C SER A 110 -4.23 18.99 -7.78
N SER A 111 -3.89 19.84 -8.74
CA SER A 111 -4.85 20.35 -9.72
C SER A 111 -4.48 19.86 -11.13
N ALA A 112 -5.27 20.20 -12.14
CA ALA A 112 -4.97 19.88 -13.53
C ALA A 112 -3.62 20.48 -13.99
N THR A 113 -3.23 21.61 -13.41
CA THR A 113 -2.04 22.39 -13.81
C THR A 113 -0.91 22.34 -12.79
N VAL A 114 -1.17 21.90 -11.55
CA VAL A 114 -0.15 21.89 -10.49
C VAL A 114 0.04 20.48 -9.91
N PRO A 115 1.29 20.02 -9.79
CA PRO A 115 1.59 18.76 -9.12
C PRO A 115 1.19 18.81 -7.63
N PHE A 116 1.22 17.65 -6.97
CA PHE A 116 0.83 17.54 -5.57
C PHE A 116 1.50 18.56 -4.65
N ARG A 117 0.70 19.13 -3.75
CA ARG A 117 1.12 20.05 -2.70
C ARG A 117 0.52 19.63 -1.36
N MET A 118 1.34 19.71 -0.32
CA MET A 118 0.92 19.44 1.05
C MET A 118 0.02 20.57 1.54
N THR A 119 -1.01 20.22 2.30
CA THR A 119 -1.92 21.17 2.95
C THR A 119 -1.73 21.12 4.46
N ASP A 120 -2.16 22.18 5.17
CA ASP A 120 -2.19 22.20 6.65
C ASP A 120 -3.42 21.48 7.23
N TYR A 121 -4.18 20.75 6.41
CA TYR A 121 -5.39 20.04 6.83
C TYR A 121 -5.06 18.59 7.24
N SER A 122 -5.69 18.15 8.34
CA SER A 122 -5.55 16.82 8.91
C SER A 122 -6.78 15.96 8.61
N PRO A 123 -6.74 15.06 7.61
CA PRO A 123 -7.91 14.34 7.12
C PRO A 123 -8.34 13.14 7.99
N VAL A 124 -7.43 12.57 8.77
CA VAL A 124 -7.68 11.36 9.57
C VAL A 124 -8.39 11.72 10.88
N THR A 125 -9.47 11.00 11.15
CA THR A 125 -10.16 11.02 12.44
C THR A 125 -9.58 9.93 13.33
N TYR A 126 -9.28 10.25 14.59
CA TYR A 126 -8.78 9.26 15.54
C TYR A 126 -9.85 8.83 16.53
N VAL A 127 -9.97 7.51 16.71
CA VAL A 127 -10.74 6.90 17.80
C VAL A 127 -9.80 6.65 18.97
N LYS A 128 -9.89 7.46 20.01
CA LYS A 128 -9.06 7.33 21.21
C LYS A 128 -9.87 6.68 22.32
N ASN A 129 -9.28 5.66 22.95
CA ASN A 129 -9.84 5.14 24.18
C ASN A 129 -9.55 6.11 25.32
N SER A 130 -10.53 6.40 26.17
CA SER A 130 -10.33 7.24 27.35
C SER A 130 -9.65 6.47 28.50
N GLY A 131 -9.52 5.15 28.41
CA GLY A 131 -8.88 4.28 29.43
C GLY A 131 -7.36 4.05 29.23
N THR A 132 -6.67 3.66 30.31
CA THR A 132 -5.21 3.45 30.39
C THR A 132 -4.77 2.02 30.08
N GLY A 133 -5.56 1.26 29.31
CA GLY A 133 -5.31 -0.16 29.03
C GLY A 133 -4.14 -0.42 28.08
N ALA A 134 -3.60 -1.65 28.11
CA ALA A 134 -2.61 -2.09 27.14
C ALA A 134 -3.23 -2.15 25.73
N GLU A 135 -2.57 -1.50 24.77
CA GLU A 135 -2.97 -1.44 23.36
C GLU A 135 -1.89 -2.10 22.49
N VAL A 136 -2.32 -2.93 21.55
CA VAL A 136 -1.48 -3.45 20.48
C VAL A 136 -2.15 -3.18 19.14
N HIS A 137 -1.34 -2.93 18.11
CA HIS A 137 -1.86 -2.64 16.79
C HIS A 137 -1.04 -3.31 15.70
N ALA A 138 -1.67 -3.50 14.55
CA ALA A 138 -1.03 -3.87 13.30
C ALA A 138 -1.61 -3.03 12.16
N THR A 139 -0.78 -2.76 11.17
CA THR A 139 -1.15 -1.94 10.03
C THR A 139 -0.60 -2.55 8.74
N ALA A 140 -1.44 -2.62 7.70
CA ALA A 140 -1.06 -3.16 6.41
C ALA A 140 -1.72 -2.40 5.24
N ILE A 141 -1.04 -2.41 4.09
CA ILE A 141 -1.58 -1.93 2.80
C ILE A 141 -2.11 -3.13 2.04
N PHE A 142 -3.35 -3.03 1.56
CA PHE A 142 -4.01 -4.07 0.77
C PHE A 142 -4.03 -3.63 -0.69
N TYR A 143 -3.13 -4.19 -1.51
CA TYR A 143 -2.90 -3.71 -2.87
C TYR A 143 -4.12 -3.83 -3.77
N ARG A 144 -4.74 -5.02 -3.79
CA ARG A 144 -5.95 -5.29 -4.59
C ARG A 144 -7.19 -4.59 -4.06
N GLU A 145 -7.18 -4.19 -2.80
CA GLU A 145 -8.30 -3.46 -2.21
C GLU A 145 -8.15 -1.94 -2.33
N GLY A 146 -6.93 -1.45 -2.63
CA GLY A 146 -6.65 -0.02 -2.76
C GLY A 146 -6.61 0.75 -1.45
N LEU A 147 -6.55 0.06 -0.31
CA LEU A 147 -6.72 0.67 1.01
C LEU A 147 -5.56 0.36 1.96
N MET A 148 -5.50 1.14 3.02
CA MET A 148 -4.68 0.86 4.19
C MET A 148 -5.60 0.50 5.36
N ARG A 149 -5.24 -0.55 6.10
CA ARG A 149 -6.02 -1.06 7.23
C ARG A 149 -5.17 -1.05 8.49
N THR A 150 -5.71 -0.47 9.55
CA THR A 150 -5.16 -0.52 10.90
C THR A 150 -6.11 -1.29 11.80
N VAL A 151 -5.58 -2.26 12.54
CA VAL A 151 -6.32 -3.01 13.57
C VAL A 151 -5.68 -2.74 14.91
N ARG A 152 -6.46 -2.34 15.90
CA ARG A 152 -6.04 -2.05 17.27
C ARG A 152 -6.86 -2.91 18.21
N CYS A 153 -6.20 -3.62 19.11
CA CYS A 153 -6.83 -4.44 20.14
C CYS A 153 -6.49 -3.86 21.51
N LEU A 154 -7.51 -3.69 22.35
CA LEU A 154 -7.42 -3.04 23.65
C LEU A 154 -7.78 -4.03 24.77
N GLN A 155 -6.91 -4.13 25.78
CA GLN A 155 -7.26 -4.87 27.00
C GLN A 155 -8.24 -4.04 27.83
N MET A 156 -9.35 -4.66 28.23
CA MET A 156 -10.22 -4.13 29.27
C MET A 156 -9.77 -4.70 30.63
N GLU A 157 -9.95 -3.93 31.71
CA GLU A 157 -9.44 -4.23 33.07
C GLU A 157 -10.08 -5.48 33.75
N SER A 158 -10.69 -6.42 33.01
CA SER A 158 -11.31 -7.64 33.57
C SER A 158 -10.38 -8.87 33.54
N THR A 159 -10.70 -9.83 34.41
CA THR A 159 -9.91 -11.00 34.81
C THR A 159 -9.85 -12.15 33.79
N ASP A 160 -10.53 -12.07 32.65
CA ASP A 160 -10.46 -13.10 31.59
C ASP A 160 -9.68 -12.59 30.35
N PRO A 161 -8.41 -13.00 30.19
CA PRO A 161 -7.55 -12.54 29.10
C PRO A 161 -7.94 -13.10 27.72
N HIS A 162 -8.87 -14.05 27.61
CA HIS A 162 -9.19 -14.73 26.35
C HIS A 162 -10.52 -14.28 25.69
N HIS A 163 -11.40 -13.57 26.40
CA HIS A 163 -12.73 -13.21 25.87
C HIS A 163 -13.14 -11.73 25.91
N ASP A 164 -12.39 -10.86 26.60
CA ASP A 164 -12.77 -9.45 26.80
C ASP A 164 -11.85 -8.44 26.08
N CYS A 165 -11.46 -8.70 24.83
CA CYS A 165 -10.66 -7.75 24.06
C CYS A 165 -11.50 -6.99 23.04
N VAL A 166 -11.48 -5.67 23.13
CA VAL A 166 -12.17 -4.78 22.19
C VAL A 166 -11.27 -4.55 20.99
N SER A 167 -11.81 -4.68 19.77
CA SER A 167 -11.06 -4.46 18.54
C SER A 167 -11.60 -3.27 17.77
N ILE A 168 -10.70 -2.41 17.30
CA ILE A 168 -10.97 -1.28 16.42
C ILE A 168 -10.28 -1.54 15.09
N ARG A 169 -11.05 -1.58 13.99
CA ARG A 169 -10.54 -1.70 12.62
C ARG A 169 -10.84 -0.40 11.88
N GLU A 170 -9.80 0.19 11.31
CA GLU A 170 -9.89 1.43 10.53
C GLU A 170 -9.36 1.18 9.13
N ASP A 171 -10.19 1.44 8.12
CA ASP A 171 -9.83 1.35 6.71
C ASP A 171 -9.81 2.75 6.11
N TYR A 172 -8.71 3.08 5.44
CA TYR A 172 -8.49 4.38 4.81
C TYR A 172 -8.36 4.17 3.30
N PHE A 173 -9.04 4.97 2.50
CA PHE A 173 -8.86 4.94 1.05
C PHE A 173 -9.32 6.24 0.37
N ALA A 174 -8.62 6.57 -0.72
CA ALA A 174 -9.06 7.60 -1.67
C ALA A 174 -9.85 6.92 -2.79
N HIS A 175 -11.11 7.29 -2.98
CA HIS A 175 -12.00 6.60 -3.90
C HIS A 175 -11.48 6.71 -5.35
N ARG A 176 -11.52 5.60 -6.10
CA ARG A 176 -10.74 5.49 -7.34
C ARG A 176 -11.40 6.14 -8.55
N SER A 177 -12.72 5.99 -8.67
CA SER A 177 -13.57 6.62 -9.71
C SER A 177 -14.13 7.99 -9.31
N ARG A 178 -13.88 8.44 -8.07
CA ARG A 178 -14.42 9.70 -7.53
C ARG A 178 -13.27 10.60 -7.10
N PRO A 179 -12.84 11.55 -7.95
CA PRO A 179 -11.62 12.34 -7.76
C PRO A 179 -11.51 13.01 -6.39
N HIS A 180 -12.63 13.51 -5.86
CA HIS A 180 -12.65 14.35 -4.67
C HIS A 180 -12.88 13.57 -3.37
N LEU A 181 -13.09 12.26 -3.41
CA LEU A 181 -13.62 11.52 -2.26
C LEU A 181 -12.54 10.75 -1.50
N TYR A 182 -12.37 11.09 -0.23
CA TYR A 182 -11.62 10.33 0.76
C TYR A 182 -12.58 9.70 1.77
N ILE A 183 -12.33 8.44 2.15
CA ILE A 183 -13.18 7.67 3.05
C ILE A 183 -12.31 7.04 4.14
N GLN A 184 -12.82 7.12 5.38
CA GLN A 184 -12.34 6.35 6.52
C GLN A 184 -13.50 5.54 7.10
N ARG A 185 -13.39 4.21 7.10
CA ARG A 185 -14.35 3.33 7.80
C ARG A 185 -13.79 2.97 9.16
N ILE A 186 -14.63 3.05 10.18
CA ILE A 186 -14.31 2.74 11.56
C ILE A 186 -15.27 1.64 12.01
N HIS A 187 -14.73 0.48 12.34
CA HIS A 187 -15.47 -0.64 12.87
C HIS A 187 -14.96 -0.97 14.28
N VAL A 188 -15.86 -1.03 15.25
CA VAL A 188 -15.54 -1.38 16.64
C VAL A 188 -16.36 -2.61 17.04
N SER A 189 -15.67 -3.66 17.49
CA SER A 189 -16.32 -4.85 18.05
C SER A 189 -16.04 -4.92 19.55
N ASN A 190 -17.12 -4.94 20.34
CA ASN A 190 -17.06 -5.04 21.78
C ASN A 190 -17.62 -6.40 22.25
N PRO A 191 -16.77 -7.44 22.37
CA PRO A 191 -17.19 -8.73 22.89
C PRO A 191 -17.32 -8.75 24.42
N SER A 192 -17.01 -7.66 25.13
CA SER A 192 -17.07 -7.64 26.60
C SER A 192 -18.48 -7.49 27.15
N ASP A 193 -18.62 -7.68 28.46
CA ASP A 193 -19.88 -7.46 29.20
C ASP A 193 -20.09 -6.00 29.63
N LYS A 194 -19.18 -5.08 29.25
CA LYS A 194 -19.20 -3.67 29.66
C LYS A 194 -19.35 -2.73 28.47
N VAL A 195 -19.95 -1.57 28.72
CA VAL A 195 -19.97 -0.46 27.74
C VAL A 195 -18.55 0.09 27.61
N VAL A 196 -18.12 0.37 26.39
CA VAL A 196 -16.82 0.98 26.10
C VAL A 196 -17.03 2.34 25.46
N ALA A 197 -16.31 3.33 25.97
CA ALA A 197 -16.42 4.71 25.51
C ALA A 197 -15.13 5.13 24.78
N PHE A 198 -15.31 5.79 23.65
CA PHE A 198 -14.23 6.36 22.86
C PHE A 198 -14.45 7.85 22.64
N ASP A 199 -13.38 8.62 22.71
CA ASP A 199 -13.36 10.00 22.25
C ASP A 199 -12.96 10.00 20.77
N ILE A 200 -13.85 10.55 19.93
CA ILE A 200 -13.59 10.75 18.51
C ILE A 200 -13.04 12.16 18.35
N SER A 201 -11.81 12.27 17.85
CA SER A 201 -11.17 13.57 17.62
C SER A 201 -10.56 13.63 16.23
N SER A 202 -10.95 14.65 15.46
CA SER A 202 -10.11 15.14 14.37
C SER A 202 -8.97 15.95 14.99
N GLN A 203 -7.75 15.78 14.49
CA GLN A 203 -6.60 16.54 14.99
C GLN A 203 -6.85 18.04 14.80
N LYS A 204 -6.64 18.83 15.86
CA LYS A 204 -6.75 20.28 15.75
C LYS A 204 -5.69 20.75 14.75
N PRO A 205 -6.04 21.68 13.85
CA PRO A 205 -5.06 22.25 12.93
C PRO A 205 -3.86 22.79 13.72
N PRO A 206 -2.63 22.64 13.22
CA PRO A 206 -1.46 23.19 13.89
C PRO A 206 -1.60 24.70 14.11
N PRO A 207 -0.97 25.28 15.16
CA PRO A 207 -1.01 26.72 15.38
C PRO A 207 -0.53 27.48 14.14
N GLY A 208 -1.36 28.37 13.60
CA GLY A 208 -1.08 29.10 12.35
C GLY A 208 -1.61 28.44 11.06
N ALA A 209 -2.28 27.29 11.16
CA ALA A 209 -2.92 26.64 10.02
C ALA A 209 -3.94 27.58 9.36
N LYS A 210 -3.86 27.69 8.04
CA LYS A 210 -4.68 28.62 7.24
C LYS A 210 -6.04 28.03 6.85
N PHE A 211 -6.64 27.22 7.71
CA PHE A 211 -7.96 26.63 7.49
C PHE A 211 -9.00 27.22 8.44
N SER A 212 -10.10 27.71 7.87
CA SER A 212 -11.30 28.09 8.62
C SER A 212 -12.34 26.98 8.46
N THR A 213 -12.98 26.58 9.56
CA THR A 213 -13.99 25.51 9.56
C THR A 213 -15.32 26.03 10.09
N SER A 214 -16.39 25.85 9.33
CA SER A 214 -17.76 26.11 9.74
C SER A 214 -18.58 24.82 9.79
N VAL A 215 -19.69 24.85 10.53
CA VAL A 215 -20.69 23.77 10.50
C VAL A 215 -21.75 24.15 9.48
N GLU A 216 -21.95 23.31 8.47
CA GLU A 216 -23.02 23.44 7.50
C GLU A 216 -24.18 22.51 7.91
N LYS A 217 -25.39 23.05 7.87
CA LYS A 217 -26.62 22.30 8.10
C LYS A 217 -27.52 22.45 6.88
N VAL A 218 -27.80 21.35 6.22
CA VAL A 218 -28.69 21.32 5.05
C VAL A 218 -29.71 20.22 5.31
N GLN A 219 -30.98 20.61 5.48
CA GLN A 219 -32.04 19.70 5.93
C GLN A 219 -31.67 19.02 7.26
N ASP A 220 -31.83 17.70 7.37
CA ASP A 220 -31.47 16.91 8.55
C ASP A 220 -29.99 16.47 8.57
N ARG A 221 -29.18 16.96 7.63
CA ARG A 221 -27.78 16.56 7.48
C ARG A 221 -26.84 17.66 7.94
N GLN A 222 -25.79 17.26 8.65
CA GLN A 222 -24.74 18.17 9.13
C GLN A 222 -23.37 17.67 8.70
N PHE A 223 -22.55 18.60 8.22
CA PHE A 223 -21.15 18.35 7.89
C PHE A 223 -20.30 19.58 8.22
N LEU A 224 -18.99 19.38 8.31
CA LEU A 224 -18.02 20.44 8.53
C LEU A 224 -17.52 20.92 7.17
N LEU A 225 -17.46 22.23 6.96
CA LEU A 225 -16.89 22.84 5.77
C LEU A 225 -15.63 23.59 6.15
N SER A 226 -14.49 23.04 5.75
CA SER A 226 -13.17 23.63 5.96
C SER A 226 -12.70 24.30 4.67
N SER A 227 -12.17 25.51 4.74
CA SER A 227 -11.60 26.23 3.61
C SER A 227 -10.22 26.75 3.96
N GLY A 228 -9.26 26.54 3.07
CA GLY A 228 -7.89 27.00 3.25
C GLY A 228 -7.19 27.30 1.92
N ARG A 229 -5.92 27.68 2.00
CA ARG A 229 -5.10 28.03 0.84
C ARG A 229 -3.70 27.46 0.96
N VAL A 230 -3.15 27.03 -0.17
CA VAL A 230 -1.77 26.59 -0.31
C VAL A 230 -1.04 27.61 -1.18
N ALA A 231 0.00 28.24 -0.63
CA ALA A 231 0.77 29.26 -1.34
C ALA A 231 1.70 28.62 -2.39
N LEU A 232 1.84 29.28 -3.53
CA LEU A 232 2.79 28.93 -4.59
C LEU A 232 3.91 29.98 -4.66
N GLU A 233 5.04 29.61 -5.27
CA GLU A 233 6.24 30.47 -5.36
C GLU A 233 6.01 31.73 -6.20
N ASP A 234 5.07 31.69 -7.15
CA ASP A 234 4.71 32.80 -8.04
C ASP A 234 3.74 33.81 -7.42
N GLY A 235 3.48 33.72 -6.11
CA GLY A 235 2.53 34.57 -5.39
C GLY A 235 1.07 34.19 -5.60
N LYS A 236 0.78 33.17 -6.42
CA LYS A 236 -0.57 32.59 -6.55
C LYS A 236 -0.86 31.64 -5.40
N SER A 237 -2.11 31.23 -5.30
CA SER A 237 -2.52 30.24 -4.32
C SER A 237 -3.50 29.25 -4.92
N ILE A 238 -3.41 28.01 -4.44
CA ILE A 238 -4.44 26.98 -4.64
C ILE A 238 -5.42 27.09 -3.49
N LEU A 239 -6.71 27.18 -3.81
CA LEU A 239 -7.77 27.14 -2.82
C LEU A 239 -8.17 25.70 -2.58
N VAL A 240 -8.37 25.35 -1.31
CA VAL A 240 -8.77 24.00 -0.90
C VAL A 240 -10.04 24.12 -0.07
N VAL A 241 -11.08 23.39 -0.46
CA VAL A 241 -12.35 23.32 0.26
C VAL A 241 -12.67 21.86 0.54
N ILE A 242 -12.98 21.56 1.80
CA ILE A 242 -13.16 20.21 2.30
C ILE A 242 -14.49 20.15 3.04
N ALA A 243 -15.40 19.28 2.59
CA ALA A 243 -16.64 18.99 3.26
C ALA A 243 -16.54 17.60 3.91
N THR A 244 -16.55 17.55 5.25
CA THR A 244 -16.34 16.31 6.02
C THR A 244 -17.56 15.98 6.86
N LYS A 245 -17.99 14.71 6.85
CA LYS A 245 -19.12 14.25 7.67
C LYS A 245 -18.87 14.60 9.12
N LYS A 246 -19.82 15.29 9.75
CA LYS A 246 -19.70 15.62 11.17
C LYS A 246 -19.98 14.35 11.98
N LEU A 247 -19.04 14.01 12.86
CA LEU A 247 -19.16 12.88 13.78
C LEU A 247 -19.56 13.35 15.18
N VAL A 248 -20.04 12.42 15.99
CA VAL A 248 -20.19 12.63 17.43
C VAL A 248 -18.81 12.66 18.09
N ASN A 249 -18.62 13.51 19.11
CA ASN A 249 -17.33 13.62 19.81
C ASN A 249 -17.05 12.44 20.73
N ARG A 250 -18.11 11.72 21.15
CA ARG A 250 -18.03 10.56 22.03
C ARG A 250 -18.87 9.44 21.46
N LEU A 251 -18.27 8.27 21.41
CA LEU A 251 -18.89 7.03 20.98
C LEU A 251 -19.00 6.09 22.18
N GLN A 252 -20.15 5.46 22.35
CA GLN A 252 -20.36 4.40 23.33
C GLN A 252 -20.79 3.13 22.60
N VAL A 253 -20.06 2.04 22.81
CA VAL A 253 -20.37 0.73 22.21
C VAL A 253 -20.88 -0.18 23.32
N SER A 254 -22.07 -0.73 23.11
CA SER A 254 -22.74 -1.59 24.11
C SER A 254 -22.02 -2.94 24.27
N PRO A 255 -22.26 -3.66 25.37
CA PRO A 255 -21.78 -5.03 25.54
C PRO A 255 -22.24 -5.93 24.40
N LYS A 256 -21.40 -6.89 23.99
CA LYS A 256 -21.70 -7.87 22.93
C LYS A 256 -22.25 -7.27 21.63
N SER A 257 -21.83 -6.06 21.28
CA SER A 257 -22.30 -5.34 20.11
C SER A 257 -21.16 -4.84 19.23
N GLU A 258 -21.51 -4.51 18.00
CA GLU A 258 -20.62 -3.90 17.03
C GLU A 258 -21.10 -2.49 16.67
N PHE A 259 -20.17 -1.66 16.21
CA PHE A 259 -20.43 -0.31 15.75
C PHE A 259 -19.66 -0.03 14.48
N ASP A 260 -20.35 0.50 13.48
CA ASP A 260 -19.79 0.92 12.20
C ASP A 260 -20.06 2.40 11.96
N GLU A 261 -19.00 3.13 11.61
CA GLU A 261 -19.09 4.52 11.19
C GLU A 261 -18.25 4.75 9.95
N THR A 262 -18.75 5.57 9.03
CA THR A 262 -18.04 5.93 7.80
C THR A 262 -17.88 7.44 7.75
N VAL A 263 -16.64 7.89 7.84
CA VAL A 263 -16.24 9.27 7.67
C VAL A 263 -16.05 9.53 6.18
N LEU A 264 -16.83 10.46 5.65
CA LEU A 264 -16.78 10.89 4.25
C LEU A 264 -16.16 12.29 4.20
N SER A 265 -15.17 12.49 3.34
CA SER A 265 -14.54 13.78 3.11
C SER A 265 -14.48 14.06 1.60
N VAL A 266 -15.16 15.12 1.16
CA VAL A 266 -15.13 15.63 -0.22
C VAL A 266 -14.15 16.79 -0.29
N ILE A 267 -13.14 16.68 -1.13
CA ILE A 267 -11.97 17.57 -1.20
C ILE A 267 -11.89 18.18 -2.61
N TYR A 268 -12.17 19.48 -2.70
CA TYR A 268 -12.08 20.25 -3.93
C TYR A 268 -10.88 21.20 -3.90
N THR A 269 -10.24 21.36 -5.06
CA THR A 269 -9.15 22.31 -5.26
C THR A 269 -9.36 23.17 -6.48
N SER A 270 -8.87 24.41 -6.44
CA SER A 270 -8.78 25.24 -7.65
C SER A 270 -7.48 25.01 -8.43
N ASP A 271 -7.45 25.48 -9.67
CA ASP A 271 -6.19 25.87 -10.31
C ASP A 271 -5.57 27.11 -9.60
N PRO A 272 -4.30 27.46 -9.90
CA PRO A 272 -3.65 28.64 -9.32
C PRO A 272 -4.43 29.92 -9.56
N ILE A 273 -4.77 30.62 -8.48
CA ILE A 273 -5.54 31.88 -8.53
C ILE A 273 -4.72 33.03 -7.94
N ASP A 274 -4.84 34.19 -8.58
CA ASP A 274 -4.36 35.46 -8.04
C ASP A 274 -5.25 35.96 -6.88
N SER A 275 -4.71 36.84 -6.05
CA SER A 275 -5.38 37.34 -4.84
C SER A 275 -6.71 38.07 -5.09
N GLY A 276 -6.95 38.61 -6.29
CA GLY A 276 -8.16 39.38 -6.61
C GLY A 276 -9.43 38.56 -6.87
N LYS A 277 -9.33 37.24 -7.08
CA LYS A 277 -10.49 36.36 -7.43
C LYS A 277 -10.81 35.31 -6.36
N LEU A 278 -10.28 35.48 -5.15
CA LEU A 278 -10.35 34.47 -4.09
C LEU A 278 -11.79 34.19 -3.66
N ASP A 279 -12.59 35.22 -3.39
CA ASP A 279 -13.92 35.05 -2.80
C ASP A 279 -14.91 34.36 -3.74
N GLU A 280 -14.95 34.78 -5.02
CA GLU A 280 -15.78 34.14 -6.04
C GLU A 280 -15.40 32.65 -6.21
N SER A 281 -14.10 32.37 -6.25
CA SER A 281 -13.58 31.02 -6.44
C SER A 281 -13.86 30.13 -5.23
N PHE A 282 -13.68 30.64 -4.01
CA PHE A 282 -14.09 29.94 -2.79
C PHE A 282 -15.58 29.66 -2.77
N SER A 283 -16.42 30.63 -3.17
CA SER A 283 -17.87 30.44 -3.23
C SER A 283 -18.25 29.28 -4.16
N LYS A 284 -17.70 29.26 -5.39
CA LYS A 284 -17.93 28.17 -6.35
C LYS A 284 -17.47 26.82 -5.81
N LEU A 285 -16.25 26.74 -5.25
CA LEU A 285 -15.72 25.49 -4.69
C LEU A 285 -16.54 24.99 -3.50
N ARG A 286 -17.01 25.90 -2.63
CA ARG A 286 -17.88 25.56 -1.50
C ARG A 286 -19.19 24.97 -1.97
N GLU A 287 -19.84 25.57 -2.96
CA GLU A 287 -21.09 25.03 -3.50
C GLU A 287 -20.88 23.67 -4.17
N SER A 288 -19.80 23.47 -4.91
CA SER A 288 -19.44 22.15 -5.48
C SER A 288 -19.20 21.10 -4.40
N ALA A 289 -18.39 21.41 -3.38
CA ALA A 289 -18.10 20.50 -2.27
C ALA A 289 -19.36 20.16 -1.46
N LYS A 290 -20.24 21.15 -1.21
CA LYS A 290 -21.55 20.93 -0.56
C LYS A 290 -22.43 20.01 -1.37
N LYS A 291 -22.55 20.25 -2.69
CA LYS A 291 -23.38 19.45 -3.59
C LYS A 291 -22.91 17.99 -3.61
N GLU A 292 -21.63 17.74 -3.89
CA GLU A 292 -21.09 16.38 -3.94
C GLU A 292 -21.18 15.69 -2.56
N MET A 293 -20.91 16.41 -1.46
CA MET A 293 -21.07 15.85 -0.11
C MET A 293 -22.50 15.38 0.15
N LEU A 294 -23.51 16.16 -0.24
CA LEU A 294 -24.91 15.78 -0.09
C LEU A 294 -25.26 14.56 -0.94
N GLU A 295 -24.70 14.44 -2.14
CA GLU A 295 -24.87 13.28 -3.04
C GLU A 295 -24.24 12.03 -2.43
N VAL A 296 -22.97 12.10 -2.00
CA VAL A 296 -22.24 10.95 -1.42
C VAL A 296 -22.87 10.51 -0.09
N MET A 297 -23.36 11.43 0.74
CA MET A 297 -24.11 11.08 1.96
C MET A 297 -25.45 10.36 1.70
N ARG A 298 -25.96 10.34 0.45
CA ARG A 298 -27.15 9.53 0.08
C ARG A 298 -26.78 8.11 -0.35
N MET A 299 -25.52 7.86 -0.67
CA MET A 299 -25.05 6.54 -1.10
C MET A 299 -24.84 5.62 0.10
N ARG A 300 -24.90 4.31 -0.14
CA ARG A 300 -24.55 3.33 0.90
C ARG A 300 -23.02 3.23 0.99
N PRO A 301 -22.44 3.24 2.21
CA PRO A 301 -20.99 3.07 2.38
C PRO A 301 -20.42 1.83 1.71
N ASP A 302 -21.14 0.71 1.74
CA ASP A 302 -20.69 -0.53 1.12
C ASP A 302 -20.66 -0.46 -0.41
N ASP A 303 -21.53 0.33 -1.04
CA ASP A 303 -21.48 0.52 -2.50
C ASP A 303 -20.20 1.27 -2.90
N LEU A 304 -19.84 2.32 -2.17
CA LEU A 304 -18.59 3.07 -2.38
C LEU A 304 -17.35 2.20 -2.13
N TYR A 305 -17.39 1.37 -1.09
CA TYR A 305 -16.30 0.45 -0.79
C TYR A 305 -16.13 -0.59 -1.89
N ASN A 306 -17.21 -1.27 -2.28
CA ASN A 306 -17.18 -2.31 -3.31
C ASN A 306 -16.79 -1.75 -4.68
N GLU A 307 -17.29 -0.56 -5.06
CA GLU A 307 -16.92 0.13 -6.30
C GLU A 307 -15.40 0.38 -6.34
N HIS A 308 -14.84 0.97 -5.28
CA HIS A 308 -13.41 1.22 -5.16
C HIS A 308 -12.57 -0.07 -5.21
N GLN A 309 -12.97 -1.07 -4.43
CA GLN A 309 -12.24 -2.33 -4.27
C GLN A 309 -12.22 -3.12 -5.57
N GLN A 310 -13.35 -3.14 -6.30
CA GLN A 310 -13.45 -3.79 -7.60
C GLN A 310 -12.48 -3.16 -8.61
N ILE A 311 -12.43 -1.84 -8.69
CA ILE A 311 -11.52 -1.13 -9.61
C ILE A 311 -10.04 -1.47 -9.30
N TRP A 312 -9.65 -1.49 -8.02
CA TRP A 312 -8.28 -1.85 -7.65
C TRP A 312 -7.97 -3.32 -7.92
N SER A 313 -8.94 -4.21 -7.68
CA SER A 313 -8.81 -5.63 -8.00
C SER A 313 -8.60 -5.83 -9.50
N ASP A 314 -9.37 -5.12 -10.33
CA ASP A 314 -9.26 -5.16 -11.79
C ASP A 314 -7.91 -4.62 -12.27
N LEU A 315 -7.42 -3.52 -11.67
CA LEU A 315 -6.11 -2.96 -11.99
C LEU A 315 -4.95 -3.92 -11.68
N PHE A 316 -5.07 -4.72 -10.61
CA PHE A 316 -4.09 -5.73 -10.18
C PHE A 316 -4.32 -7.14 -10.78
N VAL A 317 -5.30 -7.29 -11.68
CA VAL A 317 -5.32 -8.46 -12.60
C VAL A 317 -4.01 -8.48 -13.39
N SER A 318 -3.58 -7.29 -13.82
CA SER A 318 -2.27 -7.06 -14.41
C SER A 318 -1.20 -6.87 -13.34
N GLY A 319 0.02 -7.34 -13.61
CA GLY A 319 1.14 -7.10 -12.70
C GLY A 319 2.37 -7.96 -12.97
N ILE A 320 3.36 -7.80 -12.10
CA ILE A 320 4.65 -8.46 -12.16
C ILE A 320 4.81 -9.32 -10.91
N GLU A 321 5.29 -10.55 -11.06
CA GLU A 321 5.54 -11.47 -9.94
C GLU A 321 6.92 -12.09 -10.08
N MET A 322 7.78 -11.90 -9.07
CA MET A 322 9.08 -12.56 -9.01
C MET A 322 8.96 -13.93 -8.36
N ARG A 323 9.62 -14.92 -8.96
CA ARG A 323 9.66 -16.31 -8.45
C ARG A 323 11.03 -16.70 -7.93
N LYS A 324 12.08 -16.40 -8.71
CA LYS A 324 13.47 -16.70 -8.35
C LYS A 324 14.35 -15.55 -8.81
N ILE A 325 15.08 -14.94 -7.88
CA ILE A 325 16.04 -13.87 -8.12
C ILE A 325 17.43 -14.44 -7.93
N LYS A 326 18.34 -14.20 -8.88
CA LYS A 326 19.71 -14.70 -8.87
C LYS A 326 20.78 -13.60 -8.87
N ASP A 327 20.42 -12.37 -9.20
CA ASP A 327 21.30 -11.20 -9.11
C ASP A 327 20.84 -10.22 -8.02
N ALA A 328 21.73 -9.29 -7.66
CA ALA A 328 21.50 -8.32 -6.59
C ALA A 328 20.72 -7.06 -7.06
N HIS A 329 20.65 -6.79 -8.36
CA HIS A 329 20.10 -5.55 -8.92
C HIS A 329 18.62 -5.69 -9.32
N THR A 330 18.10 -6.92 -9.34
CA THR A 330 16.69 -7.21 -9.55
C THR A 330 15.86 -6.94 -8.28
N PRO A 331 14.78 -6.15 -8.35
CA PRO A 331 13.94 -5.85 -7.19
C PRO A 331 13.16 -7.08 -6.70
N SER A 332 12.90 -7.12 -5.39
CA SER A 332 12.04 -8.14 -4.79
C SER A 332 10.57 -7.95 -5.17
N SER A 333 9.76 -9.00 -5.01
CA SER A 333 8.29 -8.91 -5.19
C SER A 333 7.67 -7.81 -4.33
N ASP A 334 8.12 -7.65 -3.08
CA ASP A 334 7.65 -6.60 -2.17
C ASP A 334 7.93 -5.21 -2.76
N THR A 335 9.17 -4.97 -3.24
CA THR A 335 9.57 -3.70 -3.88
C THR A 335 8.74 -3.40 -5.12
N ILE A 336 8.48 -4.41 -5.96
CA ILE A 336 7.68 -4.25 -7.17
C ILE A 336 6.22 -3.90 -6.82
N ASN A 337 5.58 -4.67 -5.95
CA ASN A 337 4.16 -4.48 -5.61
C ASN A 337 3.92 -3.14 -4.92
N ILE A 338 4.79 -2.74 -3.97
CA ILE A 338 4.65 -1.44 -3.31
C ILE A 338 4.91 -0.27 -4.27
N THR A 339 5.87 -0.42 -5.19
CA THR A 339 6.14 0.61 -6.20
C THR A 339 4.95 0.75 -7.14
N LEU A 340 4.42 -0.35 -7.67
CA LEU A 340 3.20 -0.33 -8.48
C LEU A 340 2.05 0.35 -7.72
N TYR A 341 1.76 -0.09 -6.50
CA TYR A 341 0.71 0.52 -5.66
C TYR A 341 0.87 2.04 -5.52
N TYR A 342 2.08 2.52 -5.22
CA TYR A 342 2.29 3.95 -5.06
C TYR A 342 2.16 4.73 -6.37
N ILE A 343 2.75 4.26 -7.46
CA ILE A 343 2.65 4.92 -8.77
C ILE A 343 1.19 5.03 -9.21
N LEU A 344 0.42 3.95 -9.01
CA LEU A 344 -1.00 3.92 -9.34
C LEU A 344 -1.79 4.83 -8.40
N SER A 345 -1.49 4.89 -7.11
CA SER A 345 -2.14 5.79 -6.15
C SER A 345 -1.87 7.27 -6.45
N CYS A 346 -0.71 7.61 -7.01
CA CYS A 346 -0.37 8.95 -7.48
C CYS A 346 -0.95 9.29 -8.85
N SER A 347 -1.66 8.36 -9.50
CA SER A 347 -2.13 8.52 -10.88
C SER A 347 -3.65 8.44 -10.99
N PRO A 348 -4.29 9.35 -11.74
CA PRO A 348 -5.73 9.29 -11.95
C PRO A 348 -6.10 8.05 -12.75
N ALA A 349 -7.37 7.65 -12.67
CA ALA A 349 -7.91 6.55 -13.46
C ALA A 349 -9.08 7.02 -14.34
N PRO A 350 -8.82 7.77 -15.44
CA PRO A 350 -9.87 8.36 -16.27
C PRO A 350 -10.86 7.34 -16.84
N LEU A 351 -10.40 6.12 -17.18
CA LEU A 351 -11.26 5.06 -17.74
C LEU A 351 -12.46 4.68 -16.87
N VAL A 352 -12.31 4.80 -15.54
CA VAL A 352 -13.36 4.49 -14.57
C VAL A 352 -14.06 5.73 -14.04
N ASP A 353 -13.73 6.91 -14.58
CA ASP A 353 -14.44 8.14 -14.26
C ASP A 353 -15.85 8.09 -14.89
N PRO A 354 -16.92 8.25 -14.09
CA PRO A 354 -18.28 8.26 -14.63
C PRO A 354 -18.57 9.47 -15.52
N LEU A 355 -17.75 10.53 -15.48
CA LEU A 355 -17.97 11.77 -16.22
C LEU A 355 -17.34 11.79 -17.61
N ILE A 356 -16.44 10.86 -17.95
CA ILE A 356 -15.83 10.82 -19.28
C ILE A 356 -16.83 10.33 -20.35
N SER A 357 -16.72 10.87 -21.55
CA SER A 357 -17.57 10.46 -22.67
C SER A 357 -17.23 9.05 -23.16
N ASN A 358 -18.19 8.37 -23.81
CA ASN A 358 -17.94 7.04 -24.39
C ASN A 358 -16.87 7.08 -25.49
N GLU A 359 -16.81 8.14 -26.30
CA GLU A 359 -15.78 8.29 -27.34
C GLU A 359 -14.37 8.40 -26.75
N GLU A 360 -14.21 9.18 -25.68
CA GLU A 360 -12.94 9.29 -24.96
C GLU A 360 -12.55 7.97 -24.29
N ARG A 361 -13.53 7.26 -23.72
CA ARG A 361 -13.32 5.92 -23.14
C ARG A 361 -12.82 4.94 -24.19
N ASP A 362 -13.51 4.82 -25.31
CA ASP A 362 -13.14 3.92 -26.42
C ASP A 362 -11.72 4.25 -26.94
N LYS A 363 -11.37 5.53 -27.06
CA LYS A 363 -10.04 5.97 -27.47
C LYS A 363 -8.94 5.56 -26.47
N MET A 364 -9.21 5.67 -25.17
CA MET A 364 -8.28 5.26 -24.13
C MET A 364 -8.14 3.73 -24.07
N GLU A 365 -9.23 2.98 -24.24
CA GLU A 365 -9.21 1.52 -24.33
C GLU A 365 -8.41 1.04 -25.54
N LEU A 366 -8.61 1.65 -26.71
CA LEU A 366 -7.79 1.38 -27.89
C LEU A 366 -6.30 1.60 -27.63
N SER A 367 -5.96 2.67 -26.90
CA SER A 367 -4.58 2.97 -26.53
C SER A 367 -3.97 1.95 -25.56
N LEU A 368 -4.78 1.32 -24.68
CA LEU A 368 -4.32 0.24 -23.81
C LEU A 368 -4.08 -1.06 -24.58
N ASN A 369 -5.00 -1.37 -25.48
CA ASN A 369 -5.04 -2.63 -26.21
C ASN A 369 -3.97 -2.70 -27.30
N TYR A 370 -3.59 -1.55 -27.85
CA TYR A 370 -2.55 -1.42 -28.85
C TYR A 370 -1.68 -0.17 -28.56
N ALA A 371 -0.64 -0.36 -27.75
CA ALA A 371 0.29 0.70 -27.38
C ALA A 371 1.44 0.77 -28.38
N ASP A 372 1.18 1.35 -29.55
CA ASP A 372 2.11 1.40 -30.68
C ASP A 372 3.53 1.83 -30.28
N HIS A 373 4.51 0.98 -30.56
CA HIS A 373 5.94 1.18 -30.26
C HIS A 373 6.31 1.39 -28.78
N CYS A 374 5.37 1.25 -27.84
CA CYS A 374 5.65 1.18 -26.41
C CYS A 374 6.00 -0.26 -26.01
N PHE A 375 7.10 -0.55 -25.31
CA PHE A 375 8.13 0.33 -24.76
C PHE A 375 9.42 0.24 -25.59
N SER A 376 10.03 1.36 -25.97
CA SER A 376 11.29 1.38 -26.73
C SER A 376 12.52 1.54 -25.83
N GLY A 377 13.24 0.46 -25.55
CA GLY A 377 14.46 0.53 -24.76
C GLY A 377 14.86 -0.76 -24.06
N HIS A 378 15.89 -0.67 -23.21
CA HIS A 378 16.30 -1.77 -22.35
C HIS A 378 15.28 -2.00 -21.24
N ALA A 379 15.12 -3.27 -20.86
CA ALA A 379 14.28 -3.68 -19.74
C ALA A 379 14.59 -2.89 -18.46
N THR A 380 13.56 -2.39 -17.79
CA THR A 380 13.68 -1.59 -16.55
C THR A 380 13.89 -2.44 -15.31
N MET A 381 13.92 -3.77 -15.43
CA MET A 381 14.13 -4.71 -14.31
C MET A 381 15.33 -4.35 -13.42
N HIS A 382 16.45 -3.93 -14.02
CA HIS A 382 17.68 -3.58 -13.28
C HIS A 382 17.84 -2.06 -13.07
N ALA A 383 16.81 -1.28 -13.37
CA ALA A 383 16.84 0.17 -13.16
C ALA A 383 16.49 0.50 -11.70
N GLU A 384 17.48 0.45 -10.81
CA GLU A 384 17.30 0.66 -9.36
C GLU A 384 16.60 1.99 -9.01
N ASN A 385 16.82 3.03 -9.82
CA ASN A 385 16.17 4.33 -9.65
C ASN A 385 14.65 4.31 -9.92
N LEU A 386 14.16 3.33 -10.67
CA LEU A 386 12.75 3.09 -10.93
C LEU A 386 12.13 2.11 -9.92
N TRP A 387 12.94 1.27 -9.29
CA TRP A 387 12.53 0.27 -8.30
C TRP A 387 13.25 0.44 -6.96
N PRO A 388 13.11 1.60 -6.27
CA PRO A 388 13.84 1.85 -5.05
C PRO A 388 13.37 0.94 -3.92
N SER A 389 14.31 0.34 -3.20
CA SER A 389 14.01 -0.47 -2.01
C SER A 389 13.53 0.36 -0.82
N LYS A 390 13.74 1.68 -0.84
CA LYS A 390 13.42 2.61 0.26
C LYS A 390 12.94 3.96 -0.27
N LEU A 391 11.91 4.50 0.36
CA LEU A 391 11.37 5.84 0.19
C LEU A 391 11.21 6.51 1.56
N SER A 392 11.74 7.72 1.71
CA SER A 392 11.71 8.48 2.97
C SER A 392 10.36 9.14 3.26
N GLY A 393 9.52 9.35 2.25
CA GLY A 393 8.20 9.97 2.40
C GLY A 393 7.55 10.36 1.08
N ILE A 394 6.41 11.06 1.17
CA ILE A 394 5.59 11.46 0.02
C ILE A 394 6.36 12.28 -1.01
N THR A 395 7.21 13.23 -0.60
CA THR A 395 7.98 14.04 -1.56
C THR A 395 8.88 13.20 -2.47
N GLN A 396 9.60 12.21 -1.91
CA GLN A 396 10.44 11.32 -2.71
C GLN A 396 9.59 10.38 -3.58
N LEU A 397 8.43 9.96 -3.07
CA LEU A 397 7.47 9.19 -3.86
C LEU A 397 6.97 9.98 -5.08
N LEU A 398 6.63 11.25 -4.90
CA LEU A 398 6.18 12.11 -6.00
C LEU A 398 7.28 12.30 -7.06
N GLN A 399 8.54 12.42 -6.62
CA GLN A 399 9.69 12.43 -7.54
C GLN A 399 9.81 11.11 -8.32
N LEU A 400 9.65 9.96 -7.65
CA LEU A 400 9.66 8.65 -8.31
C LEU A 400 8.53 8.55 -9.34
N TRP A 401 7.33 9.03 -9.01
CA TRP A 401 6.19 9.10 -9.92
C TRP A 401 6.48 9.92 -11.18
N ASP A 402 7.09 11.10 -11.03
CA ASP A 402 7.52 11.93 -12.16
C ASP A 402 8.58 11.23 -13.02
N VAL A 403 9.57 10.57 -12.40
CA VAL A 403 10.61 9.81 -13.11
C VAL A 403 10.01 8.66 -13.92
N TRP A 404 9.03 7.94 -13.37
CA TRP A 404 8.31 6.88 -14.08
C TRP A 404 7.56 7.41 -15.30
N LYS A 405 6.77 8.47 -15.12
CA LYS A 405 6.03 9.11 -16.22
C LYS A 405 6.96 9.58 -17.32
N LEU A 406 8.03 10.30 -16.95
CA LEU A 406 9.00 10.83 -17.91
C LEU A 406 9.73 9.71 -18.65
N THR A 407 10.11 8.64 -17.96
CA THR A 407 10.74 7.47 -18.56
C THR A 407 9.83 6.84 -19.60
N LEU A 408 8.59 6.52 -19.23
CA LEU A 408 7.62 5.90 -20.14
C LEU A 408 7.30 6.80 -21.33
N GLN A 409 7.09 8.10 -21.12
CA GLN A 409 6.86 9.07 -22.20
C GLN A 409 8.03 9.13 -23.19
N LYS A 410 9.27 9.16 -22.68
CA LYS A 410 10.48 9.19 -23.52
C LYS A 410 10.72 7.88 -24.27
N ARG A 411 10.14 6.76 -23.83
CA ARG A 411 10.25 5.44 -24.46
C ARG A 411 8.98 5.03 -25.24
N GLY A 412 8.26 5.99 -25.80
CA GLY A 412 7.14 5.75 -26.72
C GLY A 412 5.78 5.50 -26.05
N CYS A 413 5.70 5.40 -24.71
CA CYS A 413 4.47 5.08 -23.99
C CYS A 413 3.61 6.32 -23.64
N LYS A 414 3.67 7.39 -24.45
CA LYS A 414 2.97 8.65 -24.17
C LYS A 414 1.45 8.45 -24.11
N SER A 415 0.87 7.66 -25.01
CA SER A 415 -0.57 7.33 -25.02
C SER A 415 -0.99 6.59 -23.76
N LEU A 416 -0.24 5.57 -23.34
CA LEU A 416 -0.49 4.83 -22.10
C LEU A 416 -0.42 5.74 -20.86
N VAL A 417 0.57 6.63 -20.79
CA VAL A 417 0.67 7.58 -19.66
C VAL A 417 -0.54 8.51 -19.59
N LEU A 418 -1.13 8.89 -20.74
CA LEU A 418 -2.35 9.70 -20.78
C LEU A 418 -3.60 8.92 -20.35
N THR A 419 -3.64 7.60 -20.53
CA THR A 419 -4.70 6.72 -20.00
C THR A 419 -4.65 6.59 -18.46
N GLY A 420 -3.68 7.23 -17.80
CA GLY A 420 -3.54 7.26 -16.37
C GLY A 420 -3.09 5.91 -15.82
N ALA A 421 -3.69 5.48 -14.72
CA ALA A 421 -3.21 4.33 -13.97
C ALA A 421 -3.21 3.00 -14.74
N HIS A 422 -4.25 2.72 -15.53
CA HIS A 422 -4.29 1.48 -16.33
C HIS A 422 -3.13 1.44 -17.33
N GLY A 423 -2.85 2.58 -17.98
CA GLY A 423 -1.76 2.64 -18.94
C GLY A 423 -0.38 2.68 -18.26
N LEU A 424 -0.26 3.28 -17.07
CA LEU A 424 0.97 3.19 -16.28
C LEU A 424 1.26 1.75 -15.84
N MET A 425 0.25 0.99 -15.38
CA MET A 425 0.42 -0.44 -15.07
C MET A 425 0.96 -1.21 -16.29
N GLN A 426 0.28 -1.07 -17.44
CA GLN A 426 0.68 -1.71 -18.70
C GLN A 426 2.10 -1.28 -19.11
N GLY A 427 2.40 0.01 -19.11
CA GLY A 427 3.70 0.56 -19.50
C GLY A 427 4.83 0.11 -18.58
N MET A 428 4.60 0.07 -17.26
CA MET A 428 5.56 -0.43 -16.29
C MET A 428 5.86 -1.92 -16.54
N MET A 429 4.83 -2.74 -16.75
CA MET A 429 5.01 -4.16 -17.07
C MET A 429 5.76 -4.39 -18.38
N LEU A 430 5.39 -3.68 -19.45
CA LEU A 430 6.07 -3.77 -20.74
C LEU A 430 7.54 -3.41 -20.58
N SER A 431 7.81 -2.30 -19.88
CA SER A 431 9.16 -1.83 -19.62
C SER A 431 9.96 -2.84 -18.79
N PHE A 432 9.35 -3.52 -17.81
CA PHE A 432 10.05 -4.46 -16.94
C PHE A 432 10.57 -5.67 -17.72
N GLY A 433 9.75 -6.25 -18.60
CA GLY A 433 10.13 -7.40 -19.43
C GLY A 433 10.96 -7.07 -20.66
N GLY A 434 11.09 -5.78 -21.03
CA GLY A 434 11.61 -5.41 -22.35
C GLY A 434 10.65 -5.80 -23.47
N LEU A 435 9.34 -5.69 -23.23
CA LEU A 435 8.30 -5.97 -24.20
C LEU A 435 7.99 -4.73 -25.03
N GLN A 436 7.78 -4.92 -26.34
CA GLN A 436 7.44 -3.85 -27.26
C GLN A 436 6.32 -4.26 -28.20
N PHE A 437 5.27 -3.45 -28.29
CA PHE A 437 4.30 -3.60 -29.38
C PHE A 437 4.85 -3.01 -30.67
N THR A 438 4.66 -3.75 -31.75
CA THR A 438 4.81 -3.29 -33.13
C THR A 438 3.49 -3.48 -33.85
N GLU A 439 3.36 -2.94 -35.07
CA GLU A 439 2.15 -2.98 -35.90
C GLU A 439 1.45 -4.35 -35.92
N ASN A 440 2.22 -5.44 -35.88
CA ASN A 440 1.70 -6.78 -36.10
C ASN A 440 1.92 -7.76 -34.94
N HIS A 441 2.75 -7.45 -33.95
CA HIS A 441 3.10 -8.41 -32.89
C HIS A 441 3.69 -7.76 -31.63
N LEU A 442 3.59 -8.49 -30.52
CA LEU A 442 4.30 -8.21 -29.27
C LEU A 442 5.69 -8.86 -29.32
N GLN A 443 6.74 -8.05 -29.24
CA GLN A 443 8.13 -8.49 -29.19
C GLN A 443 8.61 -8.61 -27.75
N PHE A 444 9.45 -9.62 -27.48
CA PHE A 444 10.19 -9.77 -26.22
C PHE A 444 11.67 -9.51 -26.48
N LEU A 445 12.12 -8.29 -26.18
CA LEU A 445 13.46 -7.78 -26.47
C LEU A 445 14.36 -7.78 -25.22
N SER A 446 14.25 -8.83 -24.41
CA SER A 446 15.07 -8.97 -23.21
C SER A 446 16.45 -9.55 -23.57
N ASP A 447 17.50 -9.06 -22.92
CA ASP A 447 18.86 -9.59 -23.09
C ASP A 447 18.91 -11.03 -22.51
N PRO A 448 19.37 -12.05 -23.26
CA PRO A 448 19.52 -13.40 -22.73
C PRO A 448 20.30 -13.47 -21.41
N HIS A 449 21.24 -12.55 -21.17
CA HIS A 449 22.01 -12.50 -19.92
C HIS A 449 21.12 -12.20 -18.70
N VAL A 450 19.96 -11.56 -18.86
CA VAL A 450 19.05 -11.26 -17.75
C VAL A 450 18.00 -12.35 -17.49
N LEU A 451 17.91 -13.35 -18.36
CA LEU A 451 16.93 -14.44 -18.25
C LEU A 451 17.31 -15.52 -17.21
N HIS A 452 18.37 -15.29 -16.44
CA HIS A 452 18.74 -16.15 -15.31
C HIS A 452 17.84 -15.97 -14.08
N ASN A 453 16.89 -15.02 -14.13
CA ASN A 453 15.80 -14.85 -13.16
C ASN A 453 14.51 -15.53 -13.61
N SER A 454 13.66 -15.91 -12.66
CA SER A 454 12.29 -16.38 -12.94
C SER A 454 11.26 -15.35 -12.49
N TYR A 455 10.40 -14.93 -13.41
CA TYR A 455 9.36 -13.93 -13.17
C TYR A 455 8.17 -14.13 -14.10
N SER A 456 7.04 -13.52 -13.77
CA SER A 456 5.86 -13.49 -14.63
C SER A 456 5.26 -12.10 -14.77
N LEU A 457 4.76 -11.84 -15.97
CA LEU A 457 4.03 -10.65 -16.38
C LEU A 457 2.61 -11.11 -16.68
N ARG A 458 1.67 -10.77 -15.80
CA ARG A 458 0.27 -11.21 -15.86
C ARG A 458 -0.59 -10.09 -16.43
N GLY A 459 -1.57 -10.41 -17.25
CA GLY A 459 -2.57 -9.42 -17.69
C GLY A 459 -2.04 -8.35 -18.64
N ILE A 460 -1.13 -8.69 -19.55
CA ILE A 460 -0.71 -7.75 -20.61
C ILE A 460 -1.90 -7.58 -21.56
N HIS A 461 -2.42 -6.35 -21.66
CA HIS A 461 -3.47 -6.04 -22.62
C HIS A 461 -2.95 -6.19 -24.05
N TYR A 462 -3.64 -7.00 -24.86
CA TYR A 462 -3.36 -7.15 -26.27
C TYR A 462 -4.67 -7.38 -27.03
N ASN A 463 -5.09 -6.41 -27.84
CA ASN A 463 -6.41 -6.40 -28.47
C ASN A 463 -7.54 -6.56 -27.43
N LYS A 464 -8.29 -7.66 -27.45
CA LYS A 464 -9.38 -7.94 -26.49
C LYS A 464 -9.00 -9.00 -25.46
N ASP A 465 -7.74 -9.42 -25.47
CA ASP A 465 -7.26 -10.52 -24.66
C ASP A 465 -6.22 -10.04 -23.65
N LEU A 466 -6.04 -10.84 -22.62
CA LEU A 466 -4.96 -10.69 -21.66
C LEU A 466 -3.92 -11.78 -21.89
N ILE A 467 -2.69 -11.37 -22.17
CA ILE A 467 -1.56 -12.29 -22.29
C ILE A 467 -0.86 -12.38 -20.93
N ASN A 468 -0.58 -13.59 -20.48
CA ASN A 468 0.35 -13.85 -19.39
C ASN A 468 1.62 -14.46 -19.96
N LEU A 469 2.76 -13.86 -19.65
CA LEU A 469 4.09 -14.32 -20.04
C LEU A 469 4.89 -14.61 -18.78
N ALA A 470 5.52 -15.79 -18.70
CA ALA A 470 6.44 -16.11 -17.63
C ALA A 470 7.80 -16.54 -18.21
N VAL A 471 8.87 -15.99 -17.64
CA VAL A 471 10.23 -16.48 -17.84
C VAL A 471 10.53 -17.40 -16.68
N LEU A 472 10.81 -18.67 -16.99
CA LEU A 472 11.04 -19.70 -15.99
C LEU A 472 12.37 -20.40 -16.28
N LEU A 473 12.95 -21.01 -15.26
CA LEU A 473 14.15 -21.83 -15.39
C LEU A 473 13.77 -23.31 -15.31
N ASP A 474 14.37 -24.12 -16.17
CA ASP A 474 14.26 -25.57 -16.07
C ASP A 474 15.18 -26.13 -14.97
N GLN A 475 15.26 -27.47 -14.88
CA GLN A 475 16.10 -28.16 -13.90
C GLN A 475 17.61 -27.93 -14.12
N GLU A 476 18.01 -27.57 -15.35
CA GLU A 476 19.39 -27.26 -15.73
C GLU A 476 19.68 -25.74 -15.66
N GLU A 477 18.75 -24.96 -15.11
CA GLU A 477 18.80 -23.51 -15.04
C GLU A 477 18.81 -22.79 -16.40
N LYS A 478 18.27 -23.42 -17.44
CA LYS A 478 18.08 -22.78 -18.75
C LYS A 478 16.74 -22.04 -18.80
N PRO A 479 16.70 -20.82 -19.34
CA PRO A 479 15.46 -20.06 -19.44
C PRO A 479 14.53 -20.62 -20.53
N TYR A 480 13.24 -20.67 -20.22
CA TYR A 480 12.17 -20.91 -21.19
C TYR A 480 11.00 -19.96 -20.95
N LEU A 481 10.24 -19.71 -22.02
CA LEU A 481 9.05 -18.86 -21.98
C LEU A 481 7.80 -19.71 -21.87
N HIS A 482 6.93 -19.34 -20.95
CA HIS A 482 5.57 -19.88 -20.84
C HIS A 482 4.57 -18.76 -21.14
N VAL A 483 3.79 -18.91 -22.20
CA VAL A 483 2.81 -17.92 -22.64
C VAL A 483 1.42 -18.53 -22.57
N SER A 484 0.47 -17.78 -22.02
CA SER A 484 -0.94 -18.17 -21.98
C SER A 484 -1.83 -16.96 -22.28
N VAL A 485 -3.00 -17.22 -22.87
CA VAL A 485 -3.97 -16.19 -23.23
C VAL A 485 -5.23 -16.40 -22.41
N LYS A 486 -5.74 -15.34 -21.80
CA LYS A 486 -7.03 -15.29 -21.14
C LYS A 486 -7.93 -14.35 -21.94
N PHE A 487 -8.99 -14.90 -22.51
CA PHE A 487 -10.01 -14.12 -23.21
C PHE A 487 -10.76 -13.22 -22.22
N GLN A 488 -10.91 -11.93 -22.54
CA GLN A 488 -11.89 -11.06 -21.88
C GLN A 488 -13.18 -11.13 -22.70
N ASP A 489 -14.25 -11.71 -22.17
CA ASP A 489 -15.41 -12.15 -22.96
C ASP A 489 -15.95 -11.14 -24.01
N LYS A 490 -15.79 -11.51 -25.28
CA LYS A 490 -16.90 -11.73 -26.23
C LYS A 490 -16.58 -12.98 -27.05
N LEU A 491 -17.39 -14.02 -26.86
CA LEU A 491 -17.39 -15.25 -27.66
C LEU A 491 -17.34 -14.93 -29.17
N VAL A 492 -16.26 -15.32 -29.83
CA VAL A 492 -16.28 -15.53 -31.28
C VAL A 492 -17.06 -16.82 -31.49
N LYS A 493 -18.26 -16.72 -32.08
CA LYS A 493 -18.87 -17.88 -32.73
C LYS A 493 -17.91 -18.32 -33.83
N LEU A 494 -17.22 -19.43 -33.61
CA LEU A 494 -16.62 -20.18 -34.69
C LEU A 494 -17.78 -20.73 -35.52
N TYR A 495 -18.07 -20.12 -36.66
CA TYR A 495 -18.79 -20.82 -37.71
C TYR A 495 -17.78 -21.70 -38.45
N ALA A 496 -18.21 -22.94 -38.68
CA ALA A 496 -17.44 -24.05 -39.22
C ALA A 496 -16.79 -23.77 -40.57
#